data_AF-A0A7C4W063-F1
#
_entry.id   AF-A0A7C4W063-F1
#
_cell.length_a   1.000
_cell.length_b   1.000
_cell.length_c   1.000
_cell.angle_alpha   90.00
_cell.angle_beta   90.00
_cell.angle_gamma   90.00
#
_symmetry.space_group_name_H-M   'P 1'
#
loop_
_entity.id
_entity.type
_entity.pdbx_description
1 polymer ?
#
loop_
_entity_poly.entity_id
_entity_poly.type
_entity_poly.pdbx_seq_one_letter_code
_entity_poly.pdbx_strand_id
1 'polypeptide(L)'
;MNPTAVKPGPPRWALRFAWGVLAVGAALALWAMAAGARQDADAARFAAQGWGPYGAVIVANRVAALWHAALMTLAAGAALWRMLATPRRREALAIAWVLTLIVAGDALYLSRHYVKTMPLAALDENEVLRLLKRDMPERRVALLSQDGFYNWWLTYLFPYHDIKTVNVTQMPRMPVDYERYLKAVGRNIVRHWQLGAVGYVLAPAQVWTQMRRDPAWGPAFEEVLAYNVVPADPRRIEAGFRVLPSTPAQPGQHVVLRLKLPAPRFALIAGWREAADEEALRSLAAPDWPLFEELLVAPESAAGLPPLEGRGPRGTVTLAAYRPGRMRLKTQSDAPALLRVSEKYDADWRAAVDGKPEPVRRVDFLFQGIYVPAGSHEVLLEYAPSRLGLWIQLGGLAGCGAAALALGWRQRRGGGGLPPRETPAAAGS
;
A
#
# COMPACT_ATOMS: atom_id res chain seq x y z
N MET A 1 9.30 -3.31 71.75
CA MET A 1 8.22 -2.97 70.80
C MET A 1 8.87 -2.50 69.51
N ASN A 2 8.67 -3.22 68.41
CA ASN A 2 9.33 -2.95 67.12
C ASN A 2 8.78 -1.65 66.50
N PRO A 3 9.61 -0.65 66.16
CA PRO A 3 9.15 0.51 65.42
C PRO A 3 8.70 0.06 64.03
N THR A 4 7.44 0.33 63.73
CA THR A 4 6.82 0.06 62.44
C THR A 4 7.57 0.80 61.34
N ALA A 5 8.31 0.07 60.51
CA ALA A 5 8.92 0.61 59.30
C ALA A 5 7.80 1.13 58.37
N VAL A 6 7.58 2.44 58.40
CA VAL A 6 6.65 3.14 57.51
C VAL A 6 7.20 2.97 56.09
N LYS A 7 6.52 2.18 55.26
CA LYS A 7 6.86 2.08 53.84
C LYS A 7 6.80 3.48 53.23
N PRO A 8 7.86 3.93 52.52
CA PRO A 8 7.84 5.25 51.88
C PRO A 8 6.67 5.31 50.90
N GLY A 9 5.92 6.40 50.95
CA GLY A 9 4.81 6.66 50.04
C GLY A 9 5.25 6.68 48.56
N PRO A 10 4.30 6.61 47.61
CA PRO A 10 4.64 6.67 46.19
C PRO A 10 5.44 7.95 45.88
N PRO A 11 6.42 7.89 44.97
CA PRO A 11 7.25 9.04 44.68
C PRO A 11 6.41 10.17 44.08
N ARG A 12 6.68 11.41 44.51
CA ARG A 12 5.88 12.60 44.14
C ARG A 12 5.71 12.78 42.62
N TRP A 13 6.69 12.37 41.82
CA TRP A 13 6.61 12.44 40.36
C TRP A 13 5.54 11.51 39.78
N ALA A 14 5.30 10.34 40.38
CA ALA A 14 4.30 9.38 39.92
C ALA A 14 2.88 9.88 40.19
N LEU A 15 2.66 10.49 41.36
CA LEU A 15 1.40 11.17 41.68
C LEU A 15 1.13 12.35 40.72
N ARG A 16 2.15 13.18 40.47
CA ARG A 16 2.06 14.28 39.48
C ARG A 16 1.75 13.76 38.08
N PHE A 17 2.34 12.63 37.68
CA PHE A 17 2.05 11.99 36.40
C PHE A 17 0.59 11.56 36.31
N ALA A 18 0.05 10.86 37.33
CA ALA A 18 -1.36 10.44 37.34
C ALA A 18 -2.33 11.64 37.29
N TRP A 19 -2.04 12.72 38.02
CA TRP A 19 -2.79 13.97 37.94
C TRP A 19 -2.68 14.63 36.56
N GLY A 20 -1.51 14.58 35.92
CA GLY A 20 -1.33 15.06 34.55
C GLY A 20 -2.19 14.28 33.56
N VAL A 21 -2.26 12.95 33.68
CA VAL A 21 -3.14 12.11 32.85
C VAL A 21 -4.61 12.49 33.04
N LEU A 22 -5.06 12.67 34.29
CA LEU A 22 -6.42 13.13 34.59
C LEU A 22 -6.72 14.51 34.00
N ALA A 23 -5.78 15.46 34.10
CA ALA A 23 -5.94 16.79 33.54
C ALA A 23 -6.06 16.76 32.00
N VAL A 24 -5.27 15.92 31.33
CA VAL A 24 -5.40 15.68 29.88
C VAL A 24 -6.78 15.09 29.54
N GLY A 25 -7.24 14.09 30.30
CA GLY A 25 -8.58 13.51 30.12
C GLY A 25 -9.70 14.54 30.28
N ALA A 26 -9.60 15.43 31.29
CA ALA A 26 -10.56 16.51 31.49
C ALA A 26 -10.53 17.55 30.36
N ALA A 27 -9.34 17.91 29.86
CA ALA A 27 -9.20 18.79 28.71
C ALA A 27 -9.81 18.19 27.44
N LEU A 28 -9.62 16.88 27.21
CA LEU A 28 -10.27 16.16 26.11
C LEU A 28 -11.80 16.15 26.25
N ALA A 29 -12.33 15.97 27.46
CA ALA A 29 -13.77 16.02 27.73
C ALA A 29 -14.35 17.42 27.43
N LEU A 30 -13.68 18.48 27.89
CA LEU A 30 -14.07 19.86 27.59
C LEU A 30 -14.03 20.14 26.08
N TRP A 31 -13.02 19.60 25.38
CA TRP A 31 -12.96 19.70 23.94
C TRP A 31 -14.10 18.93 23.25
N ALA A 32 -14.41 17.72 23.73
CA ALA A 32 -15.54 16.94 23.23
C ALA A 32 -16.87 17.69 23.39
N MET A 33 -17.09 18.33 24.55
CA MET A 33 -18.24 19.19 24.80
C MET A 33 -18.30 20.38 23.84
N ALA A 34 -17.19 21.11 23.69
CA ALA A 34 -17.13 22.27 22.80
C ALA A 34 -17.32 21.88 21.32
N ALA A 35 -16.76 20.74 20.90
CA ALA A 35 -16.94 20.20 19.56
C ALA A 35 -18.38 19.72 19.31
N GLY A 36 -19.01 19.08 20.29
CA GLY A 36 -20.41 18.66 20.23
C GLY A 36 -21.37 19.84 20.14
N ALA A 37 -21.14 20.89 20.92
CA ALA A 37 -21.93 22.12 20.87
C ALA A 37 -21.87 22.85 19.51
N ARG A 38 -20.82 22.59 18.71
CA ARG A 38 -20.61 23.16 17.38
C ARG A 38 -20.85 22.16 16.25
N GLN A 39 -21.44 21.00 16.55
CA GLN A 39 -21.54 19.90 15.60
C GLN A 39 -22.24 20.30 14.30
N ASP A 40 -23.37 21.01 14.38
CA ASP A 40 -24.13 21.43 13.18
C ASP A 40 -23.38 22.47 12.36
N ALA A 41 -22.74 23.44 13.03
CA ALA A 41 -21.96 24.49 12.37
C ALA A 41 -20.72 23.91 11.68
N ASP A 42 -20.02 22.98 12.33
CA ASP A 42 -18.87 22.30 11.74
C ASP A 42 -19.30 21.38 10.61
N ALA A 43 -20.43 20.68 10.72
CA ALA A 43 -20.97 19.84 9.66
C ALA A 43 -21.30 20.67 8.41
N ALA A 44 -21.94 21.84 8.59
CA ALA A 44 -22.19 22.79 7.50
C ALA A 44 -20.88 23.30 6.87
N ARG A 45 -19.85 23.56 7.69
CA ARG A 45 -18.52 23.96 7.20
C ARG A 45 -17.87 22.87 6.34
N PHE A 46 -17.91 21.61 6.78
CA PHE A 46 -17.40 20.49 5.98
C PHE A 46 -18.21 20.30 4.70
N ALA A 47 -19.53 20.45 4.75
CA ALA A 47 -20.37 20.41 3.56
C ALA A 47 -19.95 21.47 2.54
N ALA A 48 -19.69 22.71 2.97
CA ALA A 48 -19.21 23.81 2.13
C ALA A 48 -17.81 23.56 1.54
N GLN A 49 -16.99 22.70 2.18
CA GLN A 49 -15.67 22.28 1.69
C GLN A 49 -15.74 21.11 0.69
N GLY A 50 -16.95 20.71 0.26
CA GLY A 50 -17.15 19.64 -0.73
C GLY A 50 -17.40 18.25 -0.13
N TRP A 51 -17.53 18.12 1.19
CA TRP A 51 -17.81 16.83 1.83
C TRP A 51 -19.30 16.45 1.83
N GLY A 52 -20.19 17.37 1.42
CA GLY A 52 -21.63 17.14 1.32
C GLY A 52 -22.22 16.46 2.57
N PRO A 53 -22.98 15.36 2.41
CA PRO A 53 -23.61 14.66 3.55
C PRO A 53 -22.59 13.97 4.48
N TYR A 54 -21.36 13.73 4.03
CA TYR A 54 -20.32 13.13 4.87
C TYR A 54 -19.81 14.08 5.96
N GLY A 55 -20.01 15.38 5.81
CA GLY A 55 -19.60 16.38 6.82
C GLY A 55 -20.20 16.09 8.20
N ALA A 56 -21.49 15.75 8.26
CA ALA A 56 -22.16 15.39 9.51
C ALA A 56 -21.58 14.12 10.15
N VAL A 57 -21.30 13.09 9.34
CA VAL A 57 -20.69 11.83 9.80
C VAL A 57 -19.29 12.06 10.35
N ILE A 58 -18.46 12.85 9.65
CA ILE A 58 -17.09 13.18 10.07
C ILE A 58 -17.11 13.89 11.43
N VAL A 59 -17.96 14.90 11.58
CA VAL A 59 -18.02 15.69 12.81
C VAL A 59 -18.57 14.87 13.97
N ALA A 60 -19.62 14.08 13.76
CA ALA A 60 -20.16 13.19 14.77
C ALA A 60 -19.12 12.16 15.24
N ASN A 61 -18.40 11.52 14.31
CA ASN A 61 -17.32 10.58 14.63
C ASN A 61 -16.17 11.24 15.40
N ARG A 62 -15.81 12.48 15.05
CA ARG A 62 -14.80 13.25 15.78
C ARG A 62 -15.22 13.53 17.23
N VAL A 63 -16.47 13.96 17.44
CA VAL A 63 -17.01 14.22 18.79
C VAL A 63 -17.05 12.93 19.61
N ALA A 64 -17.52 11.83 19.02
CA ALA A 64 -17.54 10.52 19.65
C ALA A 64 -16.12 10.04 20.01
N ALA A 65 -15.14 10.22 19.12
CA ALA A 65 -13.75 9.87 19.36
C ALA A 65 -13.12 10.71 20.50
N LEU A 66 -13.42 12.00 20.58
CA LEU A 66 -12.97 12.86 21.68
C LEU A 66 -13.54 12.42 23.02
N TRP A 67 -14.83 12.08 23.08
CA TRP A 67 -15.45 11.53 24.28
C TRP A 67 -14.83 10.21 24.69
N HIS A 68 -14.64 9.31 23.73
CA HIS A 68 -14.01 8.02 23.99
C HIS A 68 -12.58 8.19 24.53
N ALA A 69 -11.76 9.04 23.90
CA ALA A 69 -10.41 9.34 24.36
C ALA A 69 -10.41 9.97 25.76
N ALA A 70 -11.33 10.89 26.05
CA ALA A 70 -11.48 11.50 27.37
C ALA A 70 -11.80 10.45 28.44
N LEU A 71 -12.80 9.59 28.20
CA LEU A 71 -13.23 8.56 29.14
C LEU A 71 -12.11 7.54 29.41
N MET A 72 -11.44 7.06 28.38
CA MET A 72 -10.33 6.11 28.51
C MET A 72 -9.15 6.72 29.28
N THR A 73 -8.81 7.99 28.99
CA THR A 73 -7.72 8.70 29.67
C THR A 73 -8.06 8.96 31.13
N LEU A 74 -9.29 9.36 31.44
CA LEU A 74 -9.76 9.55 32.82
C LEU A 74 -9.77 8.24 33.59
N ALA A 75 -10.25 7.15 32.99
CA ALA A 75 -10.24 5.82 33.61
C ALA A 75 -8.80 5.36 33.90
N ALA A 76 -7.88 5.53 32.94
CA ALA A 76 -6.47 5.21 33.13
C ALA A 76 -5.81 6.07 34.23
N GLY A 77 -6.05 7.37 34.23
CA GLY A 77 -5.54 8.30 35.24
C GLY A 77 -6.06 7.98 36.65
N ALA A 78 -7.36 7.69 36.78
CA ALA A 78 -8.00 7.34 38.04
C ALA A 78 -7.46 6.00 38.59
N ALA A 79 -7.29 5.02 37.72
CA ALA A 79 -6.72 3.73 38.08
C ALA A 79 -5.24 3.84 38.47
N LEU A 80 -4.43 4.60 37.73
CA LEU A 80 -3.03 4.90 38.09
C LEU A 80 -2.94 5.59 39.45
N TRP A 81 -3.77 6.61 39.69
CA TRP A 81 -3.84 7.31 40.96
C TRP A 81 -4.22 6.34 42.09
N ARG A 82 -5.25 5.51 41.90
CA ARG A 82 -5.71 4.53 42.89
C ARG A 82 -4.65 3.46 43.16
N MET A 83 -3.94 2.98 42.14
CA MET A 83 -2.82 2.05 42.28
C MET A 83 -1.71 2.65 43.13
N LEU A 84 -1.35 3.92 42.89
CA LEU A 84 -0.30 4.62 43.64
C LEU A 84 -0.72 4.94 45.08
N ALA A 85 -1.99 5.24 45.31
CA ALA A 85 -2.53 5.56 46.64
C ALA A 85 -2.73 4.32 47.54
N THR A 86 -2.69 3.11 46.98
CA THR A 86 -3.02 1.88 47.70
C THR A 86 -1.77 1.19 48.26
N PRO A 87 -1.68 0.94 49.58
CA PRO A 87 -0.51 0.27 50.18
C PRO A 87 -0.48 -1.25 49.94
N ARG A 88 -1.59 -1.83 49.48
CA ARG A 88 -1.79 -3.28 49.29
C ARG A 88 -1.46 -3.70 47.86
N ARG A 89 -0.39 -4.49 47.69
CA ARG A 89 0.06 -5.02 46.39
C ARG A 89 -1.03 -5.80 45.64
N ARG A 90 -1.87 -6.57 46.33
CA ARG A 90 -2.96 -7.34 45.72
C ARG A 90 -4.01 -6.43 45.06
N GLU A 91 -4.38 -5.34 45.72
CA GLU A 91 -5.33 -4.36 45.19
C GLU A 91 -4.74 -3.61 43.98
N ALA A 92 -3.47 -3.20 44.05
CA ALA A 92 -2.79 -2.57 42.92
C ALA A 92 -2.70 -3.50 41.68
N LEU A 93 -2.42 -4.79 41.89
CA LEU A 93 -2.45 -5.79 40.82
C LEU A 93 -3.86 -5.98 40.26
N ALA A 94 -4.90 -6.00 41.10
CA ALA A 94 -6.28 -6.11 40.64
C ALA A 94 -6.67 -4.91 39.75
N ILE A 95 -6.30 -3.69 40.14
CA ILE A 95 -6.57 -2.48 39.32
C ILE A 95 -5.81 -2.55 37.98
N ALA A 96 -4.56 -3.01 37.98
CA ALA A 96 -3.80 -3.20 36.74
C ALA A 96 -4.48 -4.21 35.79
N TRP A 97 -4.99 -5.31 36.34
CA TRP A 97 -5.76 -6.29 35.56
C TRP A 97 -7.08 -5.70 35.04
N VAL A 98 -7.81 -4.94 35.85
CA VAL A 98 -9.04 -4.24 35.41
C VAL A 98 -8.74 -3.30 34.25
N LEU A 99 -7.67 -2.49 34.32
CA LEU A 99 -7.26 -1.64 33.20
C LEU A 99 -6.93 -2.46 31.95
N THR A 100 -6.21 -3.56 32.12
CA THR A 100 -5.86 -4.45 31.01
C THR A 100 -7.12 -5.03 30.37
N LEU A 101 -8.12 -5.42 31.15
CA LEU A 101 -9.41 -5.92 30.67
C LEU A 101 -10.24 -4.84 29.97
N ILE A 102 -10.22 -3.60 30.46
CA ILE A 102 -10.88 -2.46 29.79
C ILE A 102 -10.24 -2.24 28.41
N VAL A 103 -8.91 -2.16 28.34
CA VAL A 103 -8.19 -1.97 27.07
C VAL A 103 -8.40 -3.16 26.13
N ALA A 104 -8.39 -4.40 26.65
CA ALA A 104 -8.67 -5.59 25.85
C ALA A 104 -10.12 -5.62 25.33
N GLY A 105 -11.10 -5.23 26.16
CA GLY A 105 -12.50 -5.12 25.77
C GLY A 105 -12.72 -4.06 24.70
N ASP A 106 -12.08 -2.90 24.85
CA ASP A 106 -12.09 -1.83 23.84
C ASP A 106 -11.46 -2.29 22.52
N ALA A 107 -10.28 -2.92 22.58
CA ALA A 107 -9.62 -3.49 21.42
C ALA A 107 -10.50 -4.54 20.71
N LEU A 108 -11.22 -5.38 21.46
CA LEU A 108 -12.18 -6.35 20.90
C LEU A 108 -13.38 -5.67 20.24
N TYR A 109 -13.93 -4.62 20.87
CA TYR A 109 -15.03 -3.84 20.32
C TYR A 109 -14.64 -3.16 18.99
N LEU A 110 -13.51 -2.44 18.99
CA LEU A 110 -12.96 -1.79 17.81
C LEU A 110 -12.59 -2.82 16.73
N SER A 111 -11.98 -3.94 17.10
CA SER A 111 -11.64 -5.01 16.17
C SER A 111 -12.89 -5.55 15.47
N ARG A 112 -13.99 -5.77 16.18
CA ARG A 112 -15.25 -6.24 15.55
C ARG A 112 -15.87 -5.19 14.61
N HIS A 113 -15.65 -3.91 14.89
CA HIS A 113 -16.15 -2.83 14.05
C HIS A 113 -15.34 -2.70 12.76
N TYR A 114 -14.01 -2.67 12.85
CA TYR A 114 -13.10 -2.37 11.74
C TYR A 114 -12.58 -3.60 10.99
N VAL A 115 -12.44 -4.75 11.66
CA VAL A 115 -12.02 -6.00 11.03
C VAL A 115 -13.27 -6.71 10.51
N LYS A 116 -13.64 -6.40 9.27
CA LYS A 116 -14.69 -7.13 8.55
C LYS A 116 -14.08 -8.37 7.92
N THR A 117 -14.67 -9.52 8.18
CA THR A 117 -14.26 -10.78 7.55
C THR A 117 -15.00 -10.97 6.23
N MET A 118 -14.31 -11.56 5.26
CA MET A 118 -14.85 -11.88 3.96
C MET A 118 -14.87 -13.41 3.79
N PRO A 119 -15.93 -14.01 3.24
CA PRO A 119 -15.92 -15.44 2.96
C PRO A 119 -14.86 -15.76 1.89
N LEU A 120 -14.07 -16.82 2.10
CA LEU A 120 -13.05 -17.24 1.13
C LEU A 120 -13.64 -17.58 -0.24
N ALA A 121 -14.87 -18.09 -0.28
CA ALA A 121 -15.59 -18.36 -1.53
C ALA A 121 -15.81 -17.11 -2.41
N ALA A 122 -15.74 -15.90 -1.83
CA ALA A 122 -15.76 -14.67 -2.62
C ALA A 122 -14.53 -14.55 -3.54
N LEU A 123 -13.43 -15.21 -3.18
CA LEU A 123 -12.16 -15.25 -3.90
C LEU A 123 -11.99 -16.53 -4.71
N ASP A 124 -13.07 -17.26 -4.98
CA ASP A 124 -13.00 -18.45 -5.80
C ASP A 124 -12.65 -18.11 -7.26
N GLU A 125 -11.84 -18.96 -7.86
CA GLU A 125 -11.44 -18.80 -9.24
C GLU A 125 -12.63 -19.00 -10.18
N ASN A 126 -12.86 -18.04 -11.06
CA ASN A 126 -13.93 -18.05 -12.06
C ASN A 126 -13.37 -18.17 -13.48
N GLU A 127 -14.27 -18.27 -14.47
CA GLU A 127 -13.89 -18.44 -15.88
C GLU A 127 -13.10 -17.26 -16.44
N VAL A 128 -13.42 -16.03 -16.04
CA VAL A 128 -12.66 -14.83 -16.43
C VAL A 128 -11.22 -14.93 -15.93
N LEU A 129 -11.03 -15.29 -14.66
CA LEU A 129 -9.69 -15.49 -14.10
C LEU A 129 -8.90 -16.59 -14.83
N ARG A 130 -9.53 -17.73 -15.10
CA ARG A 130 -8.91 -18.85 -15.85
C ARG A 130 -8.45 -18.41 -17.24
N LEU A 131 -9.22 -17.56 -17.92
CA LEU A 131 -8.84 -16.98 -19.21
C LEU A 131 -7.64 -16.04 -19.06
N LEU A 132 -7.72 -15.08 -18.12
CA LEU A 132 -6.70 -14.05 -17.95
C LEU A 132 -5.34 -14.62 -17.51
N LYS A 133 -5.33 -15.65 -16.65
CA LYS A 133 -4.11 -16.27 -16.13
C LYS A 133 -3.23 -16.91 -17.21
N ARG A 134 -3.79 -17.25 -18.38
CA ARG A 134 -3.05 -17.94 -19.46
C ARG A 134 -1.81 -17.16 -19.93
N ASP A 135 -1.89 -15.83 -19.94
CA ASP A 135 -0.80 -14.97 -20.39
C ASP A 135 -0.19 -14.16 -19.23
N MET A 136 -0.47 -14.56 -17.98
CA MET A 136 0.12 -13.92 -16.80
C MET A 136 1.48 -14.54 -16.48
N PRO A 137 2.46 -13.73 -16.03
CA PRO A 137 2.36 -12.29 -15.81
C PRO A 137 2.80 -11.47 -17.04
N GLU A 138 3.01 -12.08 -18.21
CA GLU A 138 3.57 -11.42 -19.40
C GLU A 138 2.67 -10.33 -19.98
N ARG A 139 1.36 -10.40 -19.73
CA ARG A 139 0.38 -9.37 -20.11
C ARG A 139 -0.27 -8.75 -18.88
N ARG A 140 -0.83 -7.55 -19.07
CA ARG A 140 -1.68 -6.88 -18.09
C ARG A 140 -3.14 -6.82 -18.55
N VAL A 141 -3.99 -6.49 -17.60
CA VAL A 141 -5.43 -6.30 -17.78
C VAL A 141 -5.77 -4.83 -17.58
N ALA A 142 -6.62 -4.29 -18.44
CA ALA A 142 -7.28 -3.02 -18.23
C ALA A 142 -8.79 -3.23 -18.01
N LEU A 143 -9.42 -2.39 -17.21
CA LEU A 143 -10.86 -2.36 -16.99
C LEU A 143 -11.35 -0.99 -17.45
N LEU A 144 -12.34 -0.97 -18.35
CA LEU A 144 -12.92 0.28 -18.86
C LEU A 144 -13.88 0.94 -17.85
N SER A 145 -14.40 0.18 -16.89
CA SER A 145 -15.12 0.70 -15.73
C SER A 145 -14.38 0.28 -14.46
N GLN A 146 -14.45 1.13 -13.44
CA GLN A 146 -13.98 0.82 -12.09
C GLN A 146 -15.12 0.90 -11.08
N ASP A 147 -16.37 0.71 -11.53
CA ASP A 147 -17.56 0.77 -10.67
C ASP A 147 -18.05 -0.63 -10.26
N GLY A 148 -18.81 -0.71 -9.17
CA GLY A 148 -19.45 -1.95 -8.73
C GLY A 148 -18.47 -3.13 -8.58
N PHE A 149 -18.76 -4.24 -9.24
CA PHE A 149 -17.92 -5.44 -9.15
C PHE A 149 -16.54 -5.26 -9.81
N TYR A 150 -16.37 -4.34 -10.77
CA TYR A 150 -15.05 -4.05 -11.34
C TYR A 150 -14.11 -3.53 -10.26
N ASN A 151 -14.56 -2.57 -9.44
CA ASN A 151 -13.77 -2.05 -8.31
C ASN A 151 -13.43 -3.17 -7.31
N TRP A 152 -14.42 -4.02 -7.02
CA TRP A 152 -14.24 -5.12 -6.10
C TRP A 152 -13.21 -6.12 -6.62
N TRP A 153 -13.27 -6.46 -7.91
CA TRP A 153 -12.30 -7.33 -8.56
C TRP A 153 -10.90 -6.71 -8.53
N LEU A 154 -10.77 -5.42 -8.84
CA LEU A 154 -9.50 -4.70 -8.75
C LEU A 154 -8.92 -4.67 -7.32
N THR A 155 -9.78 -4.57 -6.31
CA THR A 155 -9.38 -4.40 -4.92
C THR A 155 -9.04 -5.74 -4.26
N TYR A 156 -9.80 -6.80 -4.55
CA TYR A 156 -9.72 -8.07 -3.82
C TYR A 156 -9.35 -9.24 -4.72
N LEU A 157 -10.14 -9.52 -5.75
CA LEU A 157 -10.02 -10.74 -6.53
C LEU A 157 -8.72 -10.80 -7.35
N PHE A 158 -8.42 -9.73 -8.07
CA PHE A 158 -7.27 -9.66 -8.97
C PHE A 158 -5.94 -9.68 -8.22
N PRO A 159 -5.74 -8.89 -7.14
CA PRO A 159 -4.56 -9.03 -6.29
C PRO A 159 -4.39 -10.44 -5.70
N TYR A 160 -5.49 -11.07 -5.24
CA TYR A 160 -5.44 -12.41 -4.66
C TYR A 160 -4.97 -13.48 -5.66
N HIS A 161 -5.37 -13.35 -6.93
CA HIS A 161 -5.00 -14.28 -8.00
C HIS A 161 -3.80 -13.83 -8.85
N ASP A 162 -3.05 -12.82 -8.38
CA ASP A 162 -1.88 -12.26 -9.07
C ASP A 162 -2.15 -11.71 -10.48
N ILE A 163 -3.39 -11.29 -10.77
CA ILE A 163 -3.77 -10.67 -12.03
C ILE A 163 -3.18 -9.27 -12.10
N LYS A 164 -2.32 -9.02 -13.09
CA LYS A 164 -1.65 -7.73 -13.27
C LYS A 164 -2.58 -6.74 -13.96
N THR A 165 -2.83 -5.59 -13.33
CA THR A 165 -3.69 -4.54 -13.89
C THR A 165 -2.93 -3.25 -14.14
N VAL A 166 -3.37 -2.47 -15.12
CA VAL A 166 -2.91 -1.06 -15.29
C VAL A 166 -3.77 -0.06 -14.54
N ASN A 167 -5.03 -0.43 -14.22
CA ASN A 167 -5.91 0.41 -13.44
C ASN A 167 -5.36 0.63 -12.04
N VAL A 168 -5.57 1.84 -11.53
CA VAL A 168 -5.23 2.19 -10.15
C VAL A 168 -6.52 2.35 -9.38
N THR A 169 -6.69 1.58 -8.30
CA THR A 169 -7.90 1.64 -7.46
C THR A 169 -7.99 2.96 -6.72
N GLN A 170 -6.88 3.40 -6.11
CA GLN A 170 -6.76 4.70 -5.45
C GLN A 170 -5.34 5.23 -5.56
N MET A 171 -5.21 6.53 -5.87
CA MET A 171 -3.94 7.24 -5.86
C MET A 171 -4.11 8.64 -5.25
N PRO A 172 -4.39 8.75 -3.93
CA PRO A 172 -4.74 10.02 -3.30
C PRO A 172 -3.62 11.07 -3.32
N ARG A 173 -2.36 10.63 -3.48
CA ARG A 173 -1.19 11.48 -3.67
C ARG A 173 -0.40 10.97 -4.87
N MET A 174 -0.88 11.31 -6.06
CA MET A 174 -0.26 10.89 -7.31
C MET A 174 1.18 11.43 -7.39
N PRO A 175 2.19 10.57 -7.58
CA PRO A 175 3.54 11.01 -7.86
C PRO A 175 3.61 11.90 -9.11
N VAL A 176 4.50 12.90 -9.10
CA VAL A 176 4.59 13.92 -10.18
C VAL A 176 4.90 13.29 -11.54
N ASP A 177 5.72 12.24 -11.58
CA ASP A 177 6.01 11.48 -12.80
C ASP A 177 4.74 10.81 -13.36
N TYR A 178 3.97 10.11 -12.52
CA TYR A 178 2.68 9.53 -12.94
C TYR A 178 1.70 10.59 -13.43
N GLU A 179 1.58 11.73 -12.73
CA GLU A 179 0.69 12.82 -13.12
C GLU A 179 1.04 13.34 -14.53
N ARG A 180 2.33 13.64 -14.76
CA ARG A 180 2.84 14.11 -16.05
C ARG A 180 2.60 13.07 -17.15
N TYR A 181 2.92 11.80 -16.89
CA TYR A 181 2.71 10.71 -17.85
C TYR A 181 1.22 10.53 -18.20
N LEU A 182 0.33 10.43 -17.21
CA LEU A 182 -1.09 10.20 -17.45
C LEU A 182 -1.75 11.41 -18.12
N LYS A 183 -1.32 12.64 -17.81
CA LYS A 183 -1.80 13.85 -18.48
C LYS A 183 -1.41 13.91 -19.96
N ALA A 184 -0.20 13.47 -20.30
CA ALA A 184 0.30 13.48 -21.67
C ALA A 184 -0.15 12.26 -22.48
N VAL A 185 0.16 11.05 -22.00
CA VAL A 185 -0.04 9.78 -22.70
C VAL A 185 -1.39 9.15 -22.37
N GLY A 186 -1.88 9.30 -21.14
CA GLY A 186 -3.13 8.67 -20.67
C GLY A 186 -4.39 9.11 -21.42
N ARG A 187 -4.35 10.25 -22.13
CA ARG A 187 -5.43 10.70 -23.03
C ARG A 187 -5.61 9.77 -24.23
N ASN A 188 -4.55 9.13 -24.69
CA ASN A 188 -4.60 8.08 -25.69
C ASN A 188 -4.55 6.72 -24.99
N ILE A 189 -5.73 6.19 -24.65
CA ILE A 189 -5.81 4.99 -23.81
C ILE A 189 -5.24 3.74 -24.49
N VAL A 190 -5.30 3.60 -25.84
CA VAL A 190 -4.60 2.50 -26.55
C VAL A 190 -3.10 2.61 -26.34
N ARG A 191 -2.55 3.81 -26.49
CA ARG A 191 -1.12 4.06 -26.34
C ARG A 191 -0.65 3.74 -24.92
N HIS A 192 -1.40 4.18 -23.93
CA HIS A 192 -1.17 3.84 -22.53
C HIS A 192 -1.19 2.31 -22.31
N TRP A 193 -2.16 1.61 -22.89
CA TRP A 193 -2.29 0.16 -22.82
C TRP A 193 -1.14 -0.58 -23.51
N GLN A 194 -0.69 -0.12 -24.67
CA GLN A 194 0.48 -0.67 -25.35
C GLN A 194 1.74 -0.48 -24.49
N LEU A 195 2.01 0.74 -24.04
CA LEU A 195 3.17 1.01 -23.18
C LEU A 195 3.13 0.19 -21.87
N GLY A 196 1.94 -0.05 -21.33
CA GLY A 196 1.65 -0.87 -20.15
C GLY A 196 1.52 -2.38 -20.41
N ALA A 197 1.77 -2.87 -21.64
CA ALA A 197 1.67 -4.28 -22.03
C ALA A 197 0.32 -4.94 -21.71
N VAL A 198 -0.78 -4.20 -21.87
CA VAL A 198 -2.13 -4.71 -21.74
C VAL A 198 -2.41 -5.69 -22.87
N GLY A 199 -2.80 -6.91 -22.51
CA GLY A 199 -3.27 -7.93 -23.46
C GLY A 199 -4.79 -8.10 -23.43
N TYR A 200 -5.42 -7.80 -22.30
CA TYR A 200 -6.85 -7.98 -22.09
C TYR A 200 -7.52 -6.73 -21.55
N VAL A 201 -8.73 -6.45 -22.02
CA VAL A 201 -9.57 -5.35 -21.56
C VAL A 201 -10.92 -5.90 -21.14
N LEU A 202 -11.35 -5.64 -19.91
CA LEU A 202 -12.70 -5.94 -19.45
C LEU A 202 -13.58 -4.71 -19.63
N ALA A 203 -14.77 -4.93 -20.17
CA ALA A 203 -15.69 -3.85 -20.51
C ALA A 203 -17.15 -4.26 -20.31
N PRO A 204 -18.05 -3.32 -19.97
CA PRO A 204 -19.47 -3.50 -20.18
C PRO A 204 -19.76 -3.75 -21.66
N ALA A 205 -20.62 -4.72 -21.98
CA ALA A 205 -20.94 -5.11 -23.36
C ALA A 205 -21.55 -3.94 -24.16
N GLN A 206 -22.27 -3.03 -23.49
CA GLN A 206 -22.79 -1.81 -24.12
C GLN A 206 -21.67 -0.87 -24.60
N VAL A 207 -20.61 -0.70 -23.80
CA VAL A 207 -19.43 0.11 -24.17
C VAL A 207 -18.72 -0.54 -25.36
N TRP A 208 -18.53 -1.87 -25.31
CA TRP A 208 -17.93 -2.60 -26.42
C TRP A 208 -18.73 -2.47 -27.72
N THR A 209 -20.07 -2.53 -27.64
CA THR A 209 -20.95 -2.39 -28.82
C THR A 209 -20.73 -1.05 -29.54
N GLN A 210 -20.43 0.03 -28.79
CA GLN A 210 -20.09 1.33 -29.35
C GLN A 210 -18.67 1.33 -29.92
N MET A 211 -17.68 0.86 -29.15
CA MET A 211 -16.27 0.80 -29.58
C MET A 211 -16.08 -0.03 -30.85
N ARG A 212 -16.79 -1.15 -30.99
CA ARG A 212 -16.66 -2.05 -32.15
C ARG A 212 -17.08 -1.39 -33.46
N ARG A 213 -17.93 -0.36 -33.41
CA ARG A 213 -18.38 0.39 -34.60
C ARG A 213 -17.38 1.45 -35.04
N ASP A 214 -16.45 1.82 -34.18
CA ASP A 214 -15.42 2.80 -34.51
C ASP A 214 -14.34 2.14 -35.40
N PRO A 215 -14.01 2.71 -36.57
CA PRO A 215 -13.02 2.15 -37.49
C PRO A 215 -11.61 1.98 -36.90
N ALA A 216 -11.22 2.81 -35.92
CA ALA A 216 -9.91 2.74 -35.29
C ALA A 216 -9.88 1.68 -34.17
N TRP A 217 -11.00 1.48 -33.47
CA TRP A 217 -11.04 0.62 -32.28
C TRP A 217 -11.54 -0.79 -32.59
N GLY A 218 -12.61 -0.94 -33.37
CA GLY A 218 -13.22 -2.25 -33.63
C GLY A 218 -12.24 -3.32 -34.10
N PRO A 219 -11.39 -3.04 -35.11
CA PRO A 219 -10.41 -4.00 -35.60
C PRO A 219 -9.29 -4.32 -34.60
N ALA A 220 -8.99 -3.42 -33.66
CA ALA A 220 -7.89 -3.57 -32.71
C ALA A 220 -8.18 -4.57 -31.58
N PHE A 221 -9.45 -4.95 -31.39
CA PHE A 221 -9.88 -5.86 -30.32
C PHE A 221 -10.58 -7.10 -30.89
N GLU A 222 -10.49 -8.18 -30.12
CA GLU A 222 -11.22 -9.42 -30.34
C GLU A 222 -12.02 -9.75 -29.07
N GLU A 223 -13.32 -9.96 -29.20
CA GLU A 223 -14.11 -10.47 -28.07
C GLU A 223 -13.78 -11.96 -27.85
N VAL A 224 -13.24 -12.28 -26.68
CA VAL A 224 -12.79 -13.65 -26.34
C VAL A 224 -13.67 -14.32 -25.29
N LEU A 225 -14.48 -13.56 -24.56
CA LEU A 225 -15.45 -14.08 -23.58
C LEU A 225 -16.55 -13.06 -23.33
N ALA A 226 -17.80 -13.50 -23.33
CA ALA A 226 -18.95 -12.75 -22.84
C ALA A 226 -19.50 -13.42 -21.57
N TYR A 227 -19.85 -12.62 -20.57
CA TYR A 227 -20.26 -13.14 -19.26
C TYR A 227 -21.22 -12.19 -18.53
N ASN A 228 -21.90 -12.73 -17.54
CA ASN A 228 -22.77 -12.01 -16.61
C ASN A 228 -22.18 -12.08 -15.20
N VAL A 229 -22.47 -11.07 -14.38
CA VAL A 229 -22.02 -11.02 -12.99
C VAL A 229 -23.21 -10.74 -12.09
N VAL A 230 -23.37 -11.56 -11.05
CA VAL A 230 -24.41 -11.36 -10.03
C VAL A 230 -23.78 -11.34 -8.64
N PRO A 231 -24.29 -10.52 -7.70
CA PRO A 231 -23.87 -10.60 -6.31
C PRO A 231 -24.07 -12.01 -5.74
N ALA A 232 -23.11 -12.49 -4.95
CA ALA A 232 -23.27 -13.75 -4.22
C ALA A 232 -24.39 -13.64 -3.17
N ASP A 233 -24.45 -12.51 -2.47
CA ASP A 233 -25.52 -12.12 -1.54
C ASP A 233 -25.97 -10.67 -1.87
N PRO A 234 -27.25 -10.44 -2.24
CA PRO A 234 -27.76 -9.11 -2.56
C PRO A 234 -27.65 -8.09 -1.42
N ARG A 235 -27.54 -8.54 -0.17
CA ARG A 235 -27.46 -7.68 1.03
C ARG A 235 -26.02 -7.41 1.47
N ARG A 236 -25.04 -8.16 0.94
CA ARG A 236 -23.65 -8.14 1.41
C ARG A 236 -22.69 -8.18 0.23
N ILE A 237 -22.22 -7.01 -0.23
CA ILE A 237 -21.23 -6.90 -1.32
C ILE A 237 -19.93 -7.64 -0.98
N GLU A 238 -19.57 -7.70 0.31
CA GLU A 238 -18.42 -8.45 0.83
C GLU A 238 -18.51 -9.95 0.52
N ALA A 239 -19.71 -10.50 0.30
CA ALA A 239 -19.87 -11.91 -0.08
C ALA A 239 -19.32 -12.21 -1.49
N GLY A 240 -18.93 -11.19 -2.24
CA GLY A 240 -18.34 -11.32 -3.57
C GLY A 240 -19.37 -11.48 -4.67
N PHE A 241 -18.90 -11.93 -5.83
CA PHE A 241 -19.67 -11.98 -7.06
C PHE A 241 -19.50 -13.33 -7.76
N ARG A 242 -20.58 -13.81 -8.37
CA ARG A 242 -20.59 -15.02 -9.19
C ARG A 242 -20.61 -14.67 -10.66
N VAL A 243 -19.76 -15.34 -11.44
CA VAL A 243 -19.75 -15.23 -12.90
C VAL A 243 -20.69 -16.28 -13.48
N LEU A 244 -21.58 -15.85 -14.36
CA LEU A 244 -22.49 -16.71 -15.11
C LEU A 244 -22.13 -16.64 -16.60
N PRO A 245 -22.15 -17.77 -17.33
CA PRO A 245 -21.86 -17.76 -18.76
C PRO A 245 -22.94 -17.00 -19.54
N SER A 246 -22.55 -16.40 -20.67
CA SER A 246 -23.53 -15.85 -21.62
C SER A 246 -24.27 -16.97 -22.36
N THR A 247 -25.56 -16.79 -22.60
CA THR A 247 -26.38 -17.69 -23.44
C THR A 247 -27.20 -16.87 -24.44
N PRO A 248 -27.77 -17.49 -25.50
CA PRO A 248 -28.68 -16.77 -26.40
C PRO A 248 -29.89 -16.14 -25.69
N ALA A 249 -30.39 -16.78 -24.62
CA ALA A 249 -31.50 -16.28 -23.82
C ALA A 249 -31.08 -15.19 -22.81
N GLN A 250 -29.82 -15.21 -22.37
CA GLN A 250 -29.23 -14.22 -21.46
C GLN A 250 -27.85 -13.79 -22.00
N PRO A 251 -27.81 -12.86 -22.97
CA PRO A 251 -26.55 -12.34 -23.51
C PRO A 251 -25.65 -11.79 -22.42
N GLY A 252 -24.34 -11.84 -22.63
CA GLY A 252 -23.36 -11.34 -21.66
C GLY A 252 -23.45 -9.82 -21.51
N GLN A 253 -23.61 -9.33 -20.28
CA GLN A 253 -23.58 -7.91 -19.94
C GLN A 253 -22.15 -7.35 -19.87
N HIS A 254 -21.16 -8.22 -19.81
CA HIS A 254 -19.74 -7.89 -19.76
C HIS A 254 -18.96 -8.75 -20.74
N VAL A 255 -17.84 -8.20 -21.21
CA VAL A 255 -16.95 -8.87 -22.16
C VAL A 255 -15.50 -8.76 -21.74
N VAL A 256 -14.73 -9.79 -22.06
CA VAL A 256 -13.27 -9.75 -22.10
C VAL A 256 -12.85 -9.60 -23.56
N LEU A 257 -12.10 -8.55 -23.82
CA LEU A 257 -11.53 -8.22 -25.13
C LEU A 257 -10.04 -8.52 -25.10
N ARG A 258 -9.53 -9.23 -26.10
CA ARG A 258 -8.10 -9.37 -26.37
C ARG A 258 -7.66 -8.23 -27.29
N LEU A 259 -6.61 -7.51 -26.91
CA LEU A 259 -5.97 -6.51 -27.77
C LEU A 259 -5.12 -7.24 -28.83
N LYS A 260 -5.40 -7.00 -30.12
CA LYS A 260 -4.71 -7.67 -31.25
C LYS A 260 -3.32 -7.10 -31.56
N LEU A 261 -3.03 -5.90 -31.06
CA LEU A 261 -1.71 -5.26 -31.17
C LEU A 261 -1.03 -5.14 -29.79
N PRO A 262 -0.84 -6.24 -29.04
CA PRO A 262 -0.38 -6.14 -27.67
C PRO A 262 1.15 -5.97 -27.66
N ALA A 263 1.58 -4.82 -27.17
CA ALA A 263 2.98 -4.51 -27.01
C ALA A 263 3.65 -5.39 -25.93
N PRO A 264 4.92 -5.78 -26.13
CA PRO A 264 5.62 -6.67 -25.21
C PRO A 264 5.87 -6.00 -23.85
N ARG A 265 5.73 -6.76 -22.76
CA ARG A 265 6.10 -6.29 -21.41
C ARG A 265 7.62 -6.14 -21.27
N PHE A 266 8.37 -6.99 -21.97
CA PHE A 266 9.83 -6.98 -22.01
C PHE A 266 10.28 -7.08 -23.46
N ALA A 267 11.16 -6.18 -23.90
CA ALA A 267 11.67 -6.19 -25.27
C ALA A 267 13.09 -5.66 -25.32
N LEU A 268 13.94 -6.32 -26.11
CA LEU A 268 15.26 -5.82 -26.47
C LEU A 268 15.12 -4.89 -27.66
N ILE A 269 15.55 -3.63 -27.53
CA ILE A 269 15.43 -2.62 -28.58
C ILE A 269 16.83 -2.25 -29.07
N ALA A 270 17.01 -2.23 -30.40
CA ALA A 270 18.30 -2.00 -31.05
C ALA A 270 18.75 -0.53 -31.04
N GLY A 271 17.85 0.41 -30.80
CA GLY A 271 18.14 1.84 -30.88
C GLY A 271 17.72 2.57 -29.59
N TRP A 272 18.52 3.54 -29.20
CA TRP A 272 18.16 4.51 -28.17
C TRP A 272 18.73 5.87 -28.51
N ARG A 273 18.07 6.92 -28.01
CA ARG A 273 18.61 8.28 -28.00
C ARG A 273 18.29 8.99 -26.71
N GLU A 274 19.10 9.98 -26.40
CA GLU A 274 18.82 10.89 -25.29
C GLU A 274 17.60 11.76 -25.63
N ALA A 275 16.69 11.92 -24.68
CA ALA A 275 15.53 12.79 -24.82
C ALA A 275 15.14 13.38 -23.46
N ALA A 276 14.95 14.70 -23.42
CA ALA A 276 14.40 15.37 -22.25
C ALA A 276 12.94 14.94 -22.01
N ASP A 277 12.48 15.03 -20.76
CA ASP A 277 11.15 14.56 -20.35
C ASP A 277 10.00 15.10 -21.22
N GLU A 278 10.02 16.40 -21.56
CA GLU A 278 8.96 17.03 -22.36
C GLU A 278 8.92 16.50 -23.79
N GLU A 279 10.08 16.17 -24.35
CA GLU A 279 10.17 15.54 -25.67
C GLU A 279 9.72 14.08 -25.61
N ALA A 280 10.13 13.35 -24.58
CA ALA A 280 9.72 11.96 -24.38
C ALA A 280 8.21 11.84 -24.23
N LEU A 281 7.59 12.66 -23.38
CA LEU A 281 6.15 12.69 -23.18
C LEU A 281 5.39 13.05 -24.46
N ARG A 282 5.88 14.04 -25.21
CA ARG A 282 5.26 14.46 -26.48
C ARG A 282 5.33 13.36 -27.53
N SER A 283 6.48 12.71 -27.66
CA SER A 283 6.70 11.61 -28.60
C SER A 283 5.82 10.41 -28.25
N LEU A 284 5.80 9.99 -26.99
CA LEU A 284 4.97 8.87 -26.53
C LEU A 284 3.48 9.13 -26.66
N ALA A 285 3.02 10.38 -26.61
CA ALA A 285 1.62 10.74 -26.81
C ALA A 285 1.21 10.83 -28.29
N ALA A 286 2.17 10.97 -29.20
CA ALA A 286 1.90 11.14 -30.63
C ALA A 286 1.33 9.84 -31.25
N PRO A 287 0.22 9.91 -32.01
CA PRO A 287 -0.42 8.72 -32.59
C PRO A 287 0.47 7.95 -33.58
N ASP A 288 1.34 8.67 -34.29
CA ASP A 288 2.23 8.19 -35.35
C ASP A 288 3.62 7.80 -34.83
N TRP A 289 3.93 8.03 -33.56
CA TRP A 289 5.21 7.62 -32.98
C TRP A 289 5.36 6.09 -33.02
N PRO A 290 6.44 5.57 -33.63
CA PRO A 290 6.66 4.13 -33.71
C PRO A 290 7.16 3.59 -32.36
N LEU A 291 6.28 2.93 -31.61
CA LEU A 291 6.67 2.28 -30.35
C LEU A 291 7.73 1.21 -30.63
N PHE A 292 8.70 1.09 -29.71
CA PHE A 292 9.72 0.03 -29.75
C PHE A 292 10.67 0.08 -30.94
N GLU A 293 10.65 1.13 -31.78
CA GLU A 293 11.70 1.35 -32.77
C GLU A 293 12.97 1.93 -32.14
N GLU A 294 12.80 2.87 -31.21
CA GLU A 294 13.88 3.54 -30.51
C GLU A 294 13.42 3.89 -29.08
N LEU A 295 14.29 3.69 -28.10
CA LEU A 295 14.01 4.05 -26.70
C LEU A 295 14.47 5.47 -26.39
N LEU A 296 13.61 6.22 -25.69
CA LEU A 296 13.91 7.58 -25.26
C LEU A 296 14.53 7.53 -23.86
N VAL A 297 15.84 7.66 -23.77
CA VAL A 297 16.59 7.57 -22.52
C VAL A 297 16.70 8.95 -21.89
N ALA A 298 16.38 9.05 -20.59
CA ALA A 298 16.53 10.30 -19.86
C ALA A 298 18.01 10.75 -19.80
N PRO A 299 18.32 12.05 -19.89
CA PRO A 299 19.70 12.55 -19.90
C PRO A 299 20.55 12.04 -18.72
N GLU A 300 20.00 12.04 -17.51
CA GLU A 300 20.69 11.55 -16.31
C GLU A 300 20.94 10.03 -16.32
N SER A 301 20.21 9.29 -17.16
CA SER A 301 20.34 7.85 -17.34
C SER A 301 21.20 7.46 -18.55
N ALA A 302 21.52 8.39 -19.46
CA ALA A 302 22.25 8.11 -20.69
C ALA A 302 23.76 7.85 -20.47
N ALA A 303 24.32 8.37 -19.37
CA ALA A 303 25.74 8.30 -19.07
C ALA A 303 26.29 6.85 -19.06
N GLY A 304 27.32 6.59 -19.88
CA GLY A 304 27.99 5.30 -19.96
C GLY A 304 27.26 4.22 -20.78
N LEU A 305 26.14 4.54 -21.44
CA LEU A 305 25.54 3.64 -22.42
C LEU A 305 26.36 3.66 -23.72
N PRO A 306 26.70 2.49 -24.30
CA PRO A 306 27.33 2.45 -25.61
C PRO A 306 26.30 2.84 -26.69
N PRO A 307 26.77 3.42 -27.82
CA PRO A 307 25.90 3.59 -28.98
C PRO A 307 25.43 2.23 -29.47
N LEU A 308 24.15 2.14 -29.85
CA LEU A 308 23.57 0.93 -30.44
C LEU A 308 23.21 1.18 -31.90
N GLU A 309 23.36 0.14 -32.73
CA GLU A 309 23.08 0.22 -34.16
C GLU A 309 21.77 -0.50 -34.52
N GLY A 310 20.92 0.22 -35.25
CA GLY A 310 19.66 -0.28 -35.77
C GLY A 310 18.44 0.32 -35.07
N ARG A 311 17.28 -0.25 -35.39
CA ARG A 311 15.97 0.15 -34.86
C ARG A 311 15.11 -1.09 -34.67
N GLY A 312 14.12 -0.98 -33.80
CA GLY A 312 13.13 -2.02 -33.59
C GLY A 312 13.53 -3.04 -32.54
N PRO A 313 12.61 -3.99 -32.27
CA PRO A 313 12.90 -5.17 -31.47
C PRO A 313 14.05 -5.99 -32.09
N ARG A 314 15.00 -6.42 -31.26
CA ARG A 314 16.13 -7.24 -31.67
C ARG A 314 16.34 -8.39 -30.69
N GLY A 315 16.13 -9.62 -31.16
CA GLY A 315 16.25 -10.81 -30.31
C GLY A 315 14.98 -11.14 -29.53
N THR A 316 15.12 -11.97 -28.50
CA THR A 316 14.01 -12.48 -27.70
C THR A 316 14.23 -12.26 -26.21
N VAL A 317 13.12 -12.13 -25.47
CA VAL A 317 13.11 -12.05 -24.01
C VAL A 317 12.08 -13.04 -23.49
N THR A 318 12.48 -13.89 -22.55
CA THR A 318 11.60 -14.84 -21.88
C THR A 318 11.65 -14.61 -20.38
N LEU A 319 10.48 -14.56 -19.74
CA LEU A 319 10.38 -14.43 -18.30
C LEU A 319 10.62 -15.78 -17.62
N ALA A 320 11.78 -15.95 -16.98
CA ALA A 320 12.15 -17.19 -16.31
C ALA A 320 11.58 -17.31 -14.90
N ALA A 321 11.43 -16.20 -14.19
CA ALA A 321 10.76 -16.16 -12.88
C ALA A 321 10.27 -14.75 -12.57
N TYR A 322 9.16 -14.67 -11.85
CA TYR A 322 8.57 -13.41 -11.43
C TYR A 322 8.04 -13.49 -10.01
N ARG A 323 8.38 -12.49 -9.21
CA ARG A 323 7.72 -12.17 -7.94
C ARG A 323 7.65 -10.65 -7.77
N PRO A 324 6.74 -10.11 -6.96
CA PRO A 324 6.77 -8.69 -6.63
C PRO A 324 8.17 -8.24 -6.19
N GLY A 325 8.68 -7.17 -6.81
CA GLY A 325 10.01 -6.63 -6.55
C GLY A 325 11.19 -7.46 -7.07
N ARG A 326 10.99 -8.58 -7.80
CA ARG A 326 12.09 -9.27 -8.49
C ARG A 326 11.65 -10.04 -9.72
N MET A 327 12.40 -9.87 -10.80
CA MET A 327 12.19 -10.61 -12.04
C MET A 327 13.51 -11.17 -12.55
N ARG A 328 13.43 -12.35 -13.16
CA ARG A 328 14.56 -13.00 -13.84
C ARG A 328 14.16 -13.24 -15.28
N LEU A 329 14.90 -12.64 -16.19
CA LEU A 329 14.65 -12.63 -17.62
C LEU A 329 15.80 -13.38 -18.32
N LYS A 330 15.47 -14.17 -19.32
CA LYS A 330 16.46 -14.72 -20.25
C LYS A 330 16.36 -13.93 -21.54
N THR A 331 17.49 -13.52 -22.07
CA THR A 331 17.61 -12.70 -23.27
C THR A 331 18.47 -13.43 -24.29
N GLN A 332 18.17 -13.24 -25.57
CA GLN A 332 19.01 -13.73 -26.67
C GLN A 332 18.99 -12.71 -27.81
N SER A 333 20.15 -12.22 -28.21
CA SER A 333 20.29 -11.26 -29.30
C SER A 333 21.61 -11.46 -30.05
N ASP A 334 21.64 -11.13 -31.34
CA ASP A 334 22.82 -11.20 -32.20
C ASP A 334 23.74 -9.97 -32.07
N ALA A 335 23.21 -8.86 -31.56
CA ALA A 335 23.93 -7.63 -31.27
C ALA A 335 23.50 -7.05 -29.91
N PRO A 336 24.28 -6.11 -29.34
CA PRO A 336 23.89 -5.44 -28.10
C PRO A 336 22.57 -4.69 -28.26
N ALA A 337 21.77 -4.67 -27.20
CA ALA A 337 20.45 -4.06 -27.19
C ALA A 337 20.11 -3.45 -25.82
N LEU A 338 19.13 -2.57 -25.77
CA LEU A 338 18.58 -2.04 -24.51
C LEU A 338 17.28 -2.79 -24.20
N LEU A 339 17.29 -3.56 -23.11
CA LEU A 339 16.11 -4.25 -22.59
C LEU A 339 15.17 -3.24 -21.95
N ARG A 340 14.04 -2.97 -22.61
CA ARG A 340 12.92 -2.23 -22.06
C ARG A 340 12.06 -3.15 -21.19
N VAL A 341 11.82 -2.73 -19.97
CA VAL A 341 10.92 -3.38 -19.01
C VAL A 341 9.75 -2.43 -18.75
N SER A 342 8.52 -2.88 -19.03
CA SER A 342 7.28 -2.12 -18.82
C SER A 342 6.93 -1.96 -17.33
N GLU A 343 7.90 -1.69 -16.46
CA GLU A 343 7.73 -1.40 -15.05
C GLU A 343 8.15 0.03 -14.75
N LYS A 344 7.54 0.63 -13.73
CA LYS A 344 7.88 1.99 -13.33
C LYS A 344 9.34 2.07 -12.88
N TYR A 345 10.10 3.01 -13.42
CA TYR A 345 11.44 3.31 -12.97
C TYR A 345 11.45 3.84 -11.53
N ASP A 346 12.46 3.44 -10.79
CA ASP A 346 12.82 3.96 -9.47
C ASP A 346 14.33 3.75 -9.26
N ALA A 347 14.99 4.66 -8.54
CA ALA A 347 16.43 4.60 -8.28
C ALA A 347 16.83 3.41 -7.38
N ASP A 348 15.88 2.85 -6.64
CA ASP A 348 16.10 1.69 -5.78
C ASP A 348 16.03 0.34 -6.52
N TRP A 349 15.76 0.35 -7.83
CA TRP A 349 15.92 -0.85 -8.68
C TRP A 349 17.39 -1.13 -8.98
N ARG A 350 17.77 -2.41 -8.88
CA ARG A 350 19.09 -2.91 -9.24
C ARG A 350 18.96 -3.96 -10.33
N ALA A 351 19.85 -3.91 -11.32
CA ALA A 351 19.97 -4.94 -12.32
C ALA A 351 21.32 -5.65 -12.24
N ALA A 352 21.35 -6.89 -12.68
CA ALA A 352 22.57 -7.61 -13.00
C ALA A 352 22.40 -8.40 -14.29
N VAL A 353 23.42 -8.38 -15.15
CA VAL A 353 23.50 -9.19 -16.37
C VAL A 353 24.59 -10.24 -16.12
N ASP A 354 24.20 -11.51 -16.12
CA ASP A 354 25.06 -12.66 -15.76
C ASP A 354 25.79 -12.46 -14.42
N GLY A 355 25.07 -11.91 -13.43
CA GLY A 355 25.58 -11.64 -12.09
C GLY A 355 26.47 -10.39 -11.97
N LYS A 356 26.79 -9.71 -13.07
CA LYS A 356 27.53 -8.44 -13.03
C LYS A 356 26.54 -7.27 -12.88
N PRO A 357 26.74 -6.35 -11.92
CA PRO A 357 25.86 -5.19 -11.75
C PRO A 357 25.77 -4.36 -13.03
N GLU A 358 24.55 -4.00 -13.41
CA GLU A 358 24.25 -3.11 -14.54
C GLU A 358 23.30 -2.00 -14.06
N PRO A 359 23.54 -0.72 -14.39
CA PRO A 359 22.62 0.35 -14.00
C PRO A 359 21.25 0.21 -14.67
N VAL A 360 20.19 0.37 -13.86
CA VAL A 360 18.83 0.51 -14.38
C VAL A 360 18.67 1.93 -14.91
N ARG A 361 18.22 2.07 -16.14
CA ARG A 361 18.06 3.33 -16.86
C ARG A 361 16.60 3.75 -16.87
N ARG A 362 16.33 5.06 -16.78
CA ARG A 362 14.99 5.59 -17.03
C ARG A 362 14.79 5.78 -18.53
N VAL A 363 13.86 5.03 -19.10
CA VAL A 363 13.53 5.04 -20.53
C VAL A 363 12.05 5.29 -20.74
N ASP A 364 11.69 5.84 -21.90
CA ASP A 364 10.31 6.15 -22.26
C ASP A 364 9.58 6.89 -21.13
N PHE A 365 10.27 7.85 -20.52
CA PHE A 365 9.88 8.68 -19.38
C PHE A 365 9.63 7.92 -18.04
N LEU A 366 8.79 6.88 -18.04
CA LEU A 366 8.31 6.18 -16.84
C LEU A 366 8.95 4.80 -16.66
N PHE A 367 9.56 4.22 -17.68
CA PHE A 367 9.91 2.80 -17.74
C PHE A 367 11.38 2.52 -17.45
N GLN A 368 11.71 1.25 -17.26
CA GLN A 368 13.06 0.78 -16.96
C GLN A 368 13.76 0.28 -18.23
N GLY A 369 15.05 0.58 -18.35
CA GLY A 369 15.96 0.11 -19.40
C GLY A 369 17.19 -0.56 -18.80
N ILE A 370 17.70 -1.64 -19.40
CA ILE A 370 18.92 -2.32 -18.97
C ILE A 370 19.75 -2.64 -20.21
N TYR A 371 21.02 -2.25 -20.24
CA TYR A 371 21.88 -2.62 -21.35
C TYR A 371 22.20 -4.11 -21.31
N VAL A 372 22.06 -4.78 -22.45
CA VAL A 372 22.34 -6.21 -22.59
C VAL A 372 23.31 -6.40 -23.76
N PRO A 373 24.49 -7.01 -23.56
CA PRO A 373 25.41 -7.34 -24.63
C PRO A 373 24.83 -8.33 -25.65
N ALA A 374 25.55 -8.53 -26.76
CA ALA A 374 25.22 -9.58 -27.72
C ALA A 374 25.42 -10.96 -27.12
N GLY A 375 24.53 -11.90 -27.43
CA GLY A 375 24.56 -13.27 -26.96
C GLY A 375 23.32 -13.65 -26.14
N SER A 376 23.46 -14.70 -25.34
CA SER A 376 22.45 -15.17 -24.41
C SER A 376 22.81 -14.78 -22.99
N HIS A 377 21.93 -14.04 -22.32
CA HIS A 377 22.19 -13.52 -20.98
C HIS A 377 21.01 -13.74 -20.03
N GLU A 378 21.31 -13.93 -18.76
CA GLU A 378 20.36 -13.84 -17.67
C GLU A 378 20.37 -12.44 -17.08
N VAL A 379 19.22 -11.77 -17.11
CA VAL A 379 19.03 -10.46 -16.48
C VAL A 379 18.22 -10.62 -15.21
N LEU A 380 18.81 -10.22 -14.08
CA LEU A 380 18.16 -10.17 -12.79
C LEU A 380 17.80 -8.73 -12.45
N LEU A 381 16.53 -8.45 -12.18
CA LEU A 381 16.06 -7.18 -11.64
C LEU A 381 15.53 -7.38 -10.23
N GLU A 382 15.97 -6.57 -9.28
CA GLU A 382 15.52 -6.62 -7.89
C GLU A 382 15.32 -5.21 -7.33
N TYR A 383 14.16 -4.98 -6.73
CA TYR A 383 13.85 -3.74 -6.02
C TYR A 383 14.43 -3.82 -4.60
N ALA A 384 15.39 -2.95 -4.32
CA ALA A 384 16.20 -2.99 -3.10
C ALA A 384 16.25 -1.62 -2.41
N PRO A 385 15.12 -1.15 -1.85
CA PRO A 385 15.04 0.16 -1.22
C PRO A 385 15.87 0.22 0.07
N SER A 386 16.22 1.45 0.45
CA SER A 386 16.99 1.68 1.67
C SER A 386 16.30 1.10 2.91
N ARG A 387 17.04 0.28 3.67
CA ARG A 387 16.58 -0.30 4.94
C ARG A 387 16.80 0.62 6.14
N LEU A 388 17.29 1.85 5.92
CA LEU A 388 17.63 2.78 7.00
C LEU A 388 16.44 3.04 7.93
N GLY A 389 15.24 3.25 7.39
CA GLY A 389 14.04 3.48 8.19
C GLY A 389 13.68 2.30 9.11
N LEU A 390 13.88 1.06 8.64
CA LEU A 390 13.70 -0.14 9.44
C LEU A 390 14.73 -0.19 10.57
N TRP A 391 16.00 0.09 10.28
CA TRP A 391 17.05 0.10 11.30
C TRP A 391 16.84 1.18 12.37
N ILE A 392 16.36 2.37 11.98
CA ILE A 392 15.98 3.43 12.93
C ILE A 392 14.85 2.95 13.85
N GLN A 393 13.81 2.30 13.31
CA GLN A 393 12.71 1.76 14.11
C GLN A 393 13.17 0.65 15.08
N LEU A 394 13.98 -0.29 14.59
CA LEU A 394 14.53 -1.36 15.43
C LEU A 394 15.45 -0.80 16.53
N GLY A 395 16.28 0.19 16.20
CA GLY A 395 17.12 0.90 17.18
C GLY A 395 16.29 1.61 18.25
N GLY A 396 15.21 2.28 17.86
CA GLY A 396 14.27 2.91 18.79
C GLY A 396 13.61 1.89 19.71
N LEU A 397 13.13 0.77 19.18
CA LEU A 397 12.50 -0.30 19.97
C LEU A 397 13.50 -0.94 20.96
N ALA A 398 14.73 -1.21 20.51
CA ALA A 398 15.80 -1.71 21.36
C ALA A 398 16.14 -0.72 22.49
N GLY A 399 16.18 0.58 22.18
CA GLY A 399 16.38 1.65 23.17
C GLY A 399 15.28 1.66 24.23
N CYS A 400 14.01 1.59 23.82
CA CYS A 400 12.87 1.49 24.73
C CYS A 400 12.95 0.23 25.63
N GLY A 401 13.30 -0.92 25.04
CA GLY A 401 13.47 -2.18 25.78
C GLY A 401 14.61 -2.10 26.81
N ALA A 402 15.76 -1.54 26.42
CA ALA A 402 16.89 -1.34 27.32
C ALA A 402 16.55 -0.38 28.47
N ALA A 403 15.84 0.72 28.19
CA ALA A 403 15.37 1.64 29.22
C ALA A 403 14.41 0.96 30.21
N ALA A 404 13.46 0.16 29.72
CA ALA A 404 12.54 -0.60 30.57
C ALA A 404 13.28 -1.60 31.47
N LEU A 405 14.26 -2.33 30.92
CA LEU A 405 15.10 -3.25 31.69
C LEU A 405 15.92 -2.51 32.75
N ALA A 406 16.56 -1.39 32.39
CA ALA A 406 17.35 -0.59 33.32
C ALA A 406 16.51 -0.03 34.47
N LEU A 407 15.28 0.43 34.19
CA LEU A 407 14.32 0.86 35.21
C LEU A 407 13.91 -0.30 36.12
N GLY A 408 13.63 -1.48 35.56
CA GLY A 408 13.32 -2.69 36.33
C GLY A 408 14.49 -3.14 37.23
N TRP A 409 15.72 -3.05 36.74
CA TRP A 409 16.93 -3.38 37.49
C TRP A 409 17.20 -2.39 38.62
N ARG A 410 17.01 -1.08 38.37
CA ARG A 410 17.12 -0.04 39.41
C ARG A 410 16.09 -0.23 40.52
N GLN A 411 14.85 -0.57 40.17
CA GLN A 411 13.80 -0.86 41.17
C GLN A 411 14.12 -2.09 42.03
N ARG A 412 14.75 -3.13 41.45
CA ARG A 412 15.19 -4.31 42.22
C ARG A 412 16.35 -3.99 43.18
N ARG A 413 17.30 -3.12 42.79
CA ARG A 413 18.44 -2.73 43.65
C ARG A 413 18.07 -1.70 44.73
N GLY A 414 17.11 -0.82 44.48
CA GLY A 414 16.66 0.21 45.44
C GLY A 414 15.83 -0.32 46.62
N GLY A 415 15.44 -1.60 46.62
CA GLY A 415 14.66 -2.24 47.69
C GLY A 415 15.49 -2.95 48.77
N GLY A 416 16.83 -2.90 48.72
CA GLY A 416 17.74 -3.67 49.58
C GLY A 416 18.75 -2.86 50.40
N GLY A 417 18.43 -1.61 50.78
CA GLY A 417 19.30 -0.83 51.68
C GLY A 417 19.28 -1.42 53.09
N LEU A 418 20.44 -1.90 53.57
CA LEU A 418 20.64 -2.30 54.97
C LEU A 418 20.29 -1.13 55.92
N PRO A 419 19.66 -1.40 57.08
CA PRO A 419 19.44 -0.35 58.07
C PRO A 419 20.78 0.16 58.63
N PRO A 420 20.87 1.44 59.04
CA PRO A 420 22.09 1.96 59.64
C PRO A 420 22.37 1.23 60.95
N ARG A 421 23.64 0.82 61.15
CA ARG A 421 24.11 0.30 62.44
C ARG A 421 23.96 1.40 63.49
N GLU A 422 23.07 1.18 64.46
CA GLU A 422 23.04 1.97 65.68
C GLU A 422 24.36 1.74 66.44
N THR A 423 25.15 2.80 66.61
CA THR A 423 26.24 2.84 67.58
C THR A 423 25.65 2.78 68.99
N PRO A 424 26.08 1.86 69.87
CA PRO A 424 25.57 1.82 71.23
C PRO A 424 26.02 3.06 71.98
N ALA A 425 25.06 3.72 72.64
CA ALA A 425 25.32 4.75 73.63
C ALA A 425 26.16 4.14 74.76
N ALA A 426 27.34 4.72 75.01
CA ALA A 426 28.12 4.43 76.19
C ALA A 426 27.35 4.90 77.43
N ALA A 427 26.96 3.96 78.28
CA ALA A 427 26.45 4.21 79.61
C ALA A 427 27.61 4.26 80.61
N GLY A 428 27.71 5.38 81.34
CA GLY A 428 28.13 5.47 82.74
C GLY A 428 29.63 5.37 83.07
N SER A 429 30.21 6.47 83.53
CA SER A 429 30.45 6.72 84.98
C SER A 429 30.90 8.15 85.20
#